data_AF-A0A7V6TLF1-F1
#
_entry.id   AF-A0A7V6TLF1-F1
#
_cell.length_a   1.000
_cell.length_b   1.000
_cell.length_c   1.000
_cell.angle_alpha   90.00
_cell.angle_beta   90.00
_cell.angle_gamma   90.00
#
_symmetry.space_group_name_H-M   'P 1'
#
loop_
_entity.id
_entity.type
_entity.pdbx_description
1 polymer ?
#
loop_
_entity_poly.entity_id
_entity_poly.type
_entity_poly.pdbx_seq_one_letter_code
_entity_poly.pdbx_strand_id
1 'polypeptide(L)' 'MDKISFLASMPDIQSWLTIHGKDGIGRIKLDTPSSELPQVLKMTMMAGKLLRVTVEEVEE' A
#
# COMPACT_ATOMS: atom_id res chain seq x y z
N MET A 1 19.62 -3.91 -3.39
CA MET A 1 18.48 -3.04 -3.78
C MET A 1 17.65 -2.89 -2.52
N ASP A 2 17.45 -1.67 -2.04
CA ASP A 2 16.82 -1.44 -0.74
C ASP A 2 15.36 -1.91 -0.79
N LYS A 3 15.07 -3.02 -0.10
CA LYS A 3 13.71 -3.56 0.03
C LYS A 3 12.97 -2.70 1.07
N ILE A 4 11.83 -2.14 0.69
CA ILE A 4 10.95 -1.41 1.61
C ILE A 4 9.88 -2.41 2.09
N SER A 5 9.80 -2.59 3.41
CA SER A 5 8.78 -3.40 4.08
C SER A 5 8.18 -2.57 5.22
N PHE A 6 6.86 -2.63 5.38
CA PHE A 6 6.11 -1.97 6.44
C PHE A 6 4.81 -2.74 6.70
N LEU A 7 4.25 -2.56 7.89
CA LEU A 7 2.98 -3.18 8.28
C LEU A 7 1.80 -2.34 7.81
N ALA A 8 0.77 -2.99 7.29
CA ALA A 8 -0.45 -2.34 6.86
C ALA A 8 -1.66 -3.27 6.96
N SER A 9 -2.85 -2.69 7.14
CA SER A 9 -4.12 -3.40 7.14
C SER A 9 -5.12 -2.72 6.21
N MET A 10 -6.25 -3.40 5.96
CA MET A 10 -7.37 -2.79 5.23
C MET A 10 -8.26 -2.04 6.23
N PRO A 11 -8.70 -0.81 5.90
CA PRO A 11 -9.70 -0.11 6.69
C PRO A 11 -10.97 -0.95 6.90
N ASP A 12 -11.59 -0.84 8.08
CA ASP A 12 -12.82 -1.58 8.47
C ASP A 12 -14.09 -1.21 7.66
N ILE A 13 -13.95 -0.32 6.68
CA ILE A 13 -15.02 0.12 5.78
C ILE A 13 -14.86 -0.55 4.41
N GLN A 14 -15.94 -1.03 3.80
CA GLN A 14 -15.90 -1.69 2.47
C GLN A 14 -15.41 -0.79 1.30
N SER A 15 -14.98 0.44 1.56
CA SER A 15 -14.40 1.36 0.57
C SER A 15 -12.88 1.28 0.42
N TRP A 16 -12.24 0.30 1.08
CA TRP A 16 -10.79 0.07 1.00
C TRP A 16 -10.35 -0.39 -0.39
N LEU A 17 -11.25 -1.00 -1.18
CA LEU A 17 -11.04 -1.34 -2.58
C LEU A 17 -12.00 -0.54 -3.46
N THR A 18 -11.48 0.03 -4.53
CA THR A 18 -12.25 0.82 -5.50
C THR A 18 -11.80 0.43 -6.90
N ILE A 19 -12.66 -0.25 -7.66
CA ILE A 19 -12.41 -0.60 -9.07
C ILE A 19 -13.22 0.37 -9.93
N HIS A 20 -12.65 1.55 -10.21
CA HIS A 20 -13.34 2.63 -10.93
C HIS A 20 -12.47 3.24 -12.05
N GLY A 21 -11.63 2.43 -12.71
CA GLY A 21 -10.79 2.89 -13.83
C GLY A 21 -11.35 2.53 -15.20
N LYS A 22 -11.21 3.44 -16.18
CA LYS A 22 -11.13 3.07 -17.59
C LYS A 22 -9.98 2.05 -17.71
N ASP A 23 -10.24 0.94 -18.39
CA ASP A 23 -9.30 -0.19 -18.54
C ASP A 23 -9.05 -1.04 -17.27
N GLY A 24 -9.97 -1.05 -16.30
CA GLY A 24 -10.00 -2.07 -15.24
C GLY A 24 -9.02 -1.84 -14.07
N ILE A 25 -8.52 -0.61 -13.90
CA ILE A 25 -7.57 -0.28 -12.83
C ILE A 25 -8.29 -0.22 -11.47
N GLY A 26 -7.78 -1.00 -10.51
CA GLY A 26 -8.20 -0.99 -9.11
C GLY A 26 -7.32 -0.10 -8.23
N ARG A 27 -7.91 0.50 -7.20
CA ARG A 27 -7.22 1.26 -6.14
C ARG A 27 -7.50 0.62 -4.79
N ILE A 28 -6.43 0.44 -4.00
CA ILE A 28 -6.49 -0.08 -2.63
C ILE A 28 -6.07 1.05 -1.68
N LYS A 29 -6.78 1.17 -0.55
CA LYS A 29 -6.41 2.01 0.60
C LYS A 29 -5.96 1.09 1.73
N LEU A 30 -4.83 1.43 2.34
CA LEU A 30 -4.25 0.69 3.45
C LEU A 30 -4.08 1.63 4.63
N ASP A 31 -4.42 1.15 5.82
CA ASP A 31 -4.12 1.83 7.07
C ASP A 31 -2.73 1.39 7.55
N THR A 32 -1.96 2.33 8.07
CA THR A 32 -0.57 2.10 8.47
C THR A 32 -0.32 2.75 9.83
N PRO A 33 0.27 2.03 10.81
CA PRO A 33 0.62 2.61 12.10
C PRO A 33 1.54 3.82 11.96
N SER A 34 1.45 4.76 12.91
CA SER A 34 2.28 5.96 12.91
C SER A 34 3.79 5.65 12.93
N SER A 35 4.20 4.53 13.54
CA SER A 35 5.58 4.03 13.56
C SER A 35 6.12 3.68 12.18
N GLU A 36 5.24 3.33 11.23
CA GLU A 36 5.60 2.87 9.88
C GLU A 36 5.53 3.98 8.82
N LEU A 37 4.99 5.16 9.17
CA LEU A 37 4.89 6.31 8.26
C LEU A 37 6.22 6.70 7.59
N PRO A 38 7.39 6.67 8.26
CA PRO A 38 8.66 6.95 7.59
C PRO A 38 8.97 6.01 6.42
N GLN A 39 8.51 4.74 6.47
CA GLN A 39 8.70 3.79 5.37
C GLN A 39 7.74 4.07 4.22
N VAL A 40 6.48 4.39 4.52
CA VAL A 40 5.47 4.78 3.51
C VAL A 40 5.90 6.04 2.77
N LEU A 41 6.43 7.04 3.48
CA LEU A 41 6.90 8.27 2.87
C LEU A 41 8.03 8.05 1.85
N LYS A 42 8.90 7.05 2.05
CA LYS A 42 9.95 6.71 1.07
C LYS A 42 9.37 6.27 -0.28
N MET A 43 8.15 5.73 -0.32
CA MET A 43 7.48 5.35 -1.56
C MET A 43 7.21 6.55 -2.48
N THR A 44 7.11 7.76 -1.93
CA THR A 44 6.91 8.99 -2.73
C THR A 44 8.04 9.21 -3.74
N MET A 45 9.25 8.74 -3.44
CA MET A 45 10.41 8.78 -4.34
C MET A 45 10.28 7.83 -5.55
N MET A 46 9.29 6.94 -5.54
CA MET A 46 9.01 5.98 -6.60
C MET A 46 7.82 6.40 -7.47
N ALA A 47 7.28 7.60 -7.29
CA ALA A 47 6.16 8.13 -8.06
C ALA A 47 6.42 8.05 -9.58
N GLY A 48 5.38 7.65 -10.33
CA GLY A 48 5.44 7.50 -11.78
C GLY A 48 6.12 6.22 -12.29
N LYS A 49 6.62 5.36 -11.40
CA LYS A 49 7.22 4.06 -11.78
C LYS A 49 6.21 2.92 -11.64
N LEU A 50 6.40 1.86 -12.44
CA LEU A 50 5.70 0.59 -12.25
C LEU A 50 6.30 -0.12 -11.03
N LEU A 51 5.46 -0.49 -10.07
CA LEU A 51 5.89 -1.10 -8.81
C LEU A 51 5.40 -2.54 -8.74
N ARG A 52 6.25 -3.44 -8.27
CA ARG A 52 5.84 -4.76 -7.78
C ARG A 52 5.56 -4.62 -6.29
N VAL A 53 4.34 -4.94 -5.88
CA VAL A 53 3.94 -4.96 -4.46
C VAL A 53 3.90 -6.41 -4.00
N THR A 54 4.46 -6.67 -2.83
CA THR A 54 4.36 -7.97 -2.13
C THR A 54 3.70 -7.69 -0.78
N VAL A 55 2.62 -8.39 -0.50
CA VAL A 55 1.90 -8.34 0.78
C VAL A 55 2.00 -9.75 1.37
N GLU A 56 2.38 -9.85 2.63
CA GLU A 56 2.51 -11.09 3.38
C GLU A 56 1.82 -10.92 4.74
N GLU A 57 1.17 -11.99 5.21
CA GLU A 57 0.61 -12.03 6.56
C GLU A 57 1.76 -12.13 7.56
N VAL A 58 1.71 -11.30 8.61
CA VAL A 58 2.66 -11.36 9.72
C VAL A 58 1.90 -11.80 10.98
N GLU A 59 2.52 -12.67 11.78
CA GLU A 59 1.99 -13.02 13.10
C GLU A 59 2.20 -11.84 14.06
N GLU A 60 1.19 -11.55 14.88
CA GLU A 60 1.17 -10.44 15.85
C GLU A 60 2.04 -10.72 17.09
#